data_AF-A0A3N4HCM7-F1
#
_entry.id   AF-A0A3N4HCM7-F1
#
_cell.length_a   1.000
_cell.length_b   1.000
_cell.length_c   1.000
_cell.angle_alpha   90.00
_cell.angle_beta   90.00
_cell.angle_gamma   90.00
#
_symmetry.space_group_name_H-M   'P 1'
#
loop_
_entity.id
_entity.type
_entity.pdbx_description
1 polymer ?
#
loop_
_entity_poly.entity_id
_entity_poly.type
_entity_poly.pdbx_seq_one_letter_code
_entity_poly.pdbx_strand_id
1 'polypeptide(L)'
;MKALFVIITAFSLLFSTVNGIRIVYKSEVPMDKSGLIYYKKKGNDQLDRSEKILKEAEKEIVKFAKERHADLIEIYILDKGNGEIPTESQTGKMGFVEILFSLKKN
;
A
#
# COMPACT_ATOMS: atom_id res chain seq x y z
N MET A 1 25.98 -19.54 -24.98
CA MET A 1 25.10 -19.83 -23.82
C MET A 1 25.61 -19.13 -22.56
N LYS A 2 25.57 -17.80 -22.49
CA LYS A 2 25.93 -17.03 -21.27
C LYS A 2 25.01 -15.82 -21.02
N ALA A 3 24.26 -15.37 -22.03
CA ALA A 3 23.38 -14.20 -21.91
C ALA A 3 22.03 -14.49 -21.23
N LEU A 4 21.55 -15.74 -21.22
CA LEU A 4 20.24 -16.06 -20.63
C LEU A 4 20.23 -15.97 -19.09
N PHE A 5 21.39 -16.16 -18.44
CA PHE A 5 21.49 -16.15 -16.97
C PHE A 5 21.38 -14.74 -16.37
N VAL A 6 21.61 -13.69 -17.15
CA VAL A 6 21.59 -12.30 -16.68
C VAL A 6 20.15 -11.75 -16.62
N ILE A 7 19.23 -12.31 -17.42
CA ILE A 7 17.83 -11.84 -17.44
C ILE A 7 17.05 -12.38 -16.23
N ILE A 8 17.42 -13.55 -15.72
CA ILE A 8 16.71 -14.19 -14.59
C ILE A 8 17.03 -13.51 -13.25
N THR A 9 18.24 -12.98 -13.06
CA THR A 9 18.63 -12.26 -11.83
C THR A 9 18.08 -10.83 -11.76
N ALA A 10 17.69 -10.23 -12.88
CA ALA A 10 17.06 -8.91 -12.89
C ALA A 10 15.58 -8.95 -12.46
N PHE A 11 14.90 -10.10 -12.57
CA PHE A 11 13.47 -10.23 -12.26
C PHE A 11 13.18 -10.41 -10.76
N SER A 12 14.18 -10.78 -9.95
CA SER A 12 14.00 -11.02 -8.51
C SER A 12 14.00 -9.76 -7.63
N LEU A 13 14.10 -8.55 -8.20
CA LEU A 13 14.33 -7.30 -7.46
C LEU A 13 13.10 -6.40 -7.27
N LEU A 14 11.88 -6.88 -7.50
CA LEU A 14 10.64 -6.15 -7.16
C LEU A 14 10.17 -6.38 -5.71
N PHE A 15 11.08 -6.71 -4.80
CA PHE A 15 10.80 -6.72 -3.36
C PHE A 15 11.34 -5.46 -2.73
N SER A 16 10.46 -4.51 -2.43
CA SER A 16 10.80 -3.37 -1.58
C SER A 16 10.82 -3.84 -0.13
N THR A 17 12.02 -4.07 0.41
CA THR A 17 12.21 -4.29 1.85
C THR A 17 12.32 -2.92 2.51
N VAL A 18 11.33 -2.55 3.33
CA VAL A 18 11.34 -1.28 4.06
C VAL A 18 11.57 -1.57 5.54
N ASN A 19 12.75 -1.17 6.04
CA ASN A 19 13.13 -1.35 7.45
C ASN A 19 13.03 -2.80 7.98
N GLY A 20 13.42 -3.79 7.18
CA GLY A 20 13.38 -5.21 7.55
C GLY A 20 12.02 -5.89 7.41
N ILE A 21 10.96 -5.13 7.10
CA ILE A 21 9.62 -5.67 6.84
C ILE A 21 9.39 -5.71 5.32
N ARG A 22 8.92 -6.85 4.82
CA ARG A 22 8.56 -7.04 3.41
C ARG A 22 7.12 -6.61 3.18
N ILE A 23 6.90 -5.75 2.18
CA ILE A 23 5.55 -5.35 1.75
C ILE A 23 5.22 -6.05 0.44
N VAL A 24 4.05 -6.68 0.35
CA VAL A 24 3.57 -7.36 -0.85
C VAL A 24 2.17 -6.85 -1.18
N TYR A 25 2.03 -6.34 -2.41
CA TYR A 25 0.74 -5.95 -2.95
C TYR A 25 0.02 -7.15 -3.56
N LYS A 26 -1.26 -7.28 -3.24
CA LYS A 26 -2.14 -8.33 -3.76
C LYS A 26 -3.31 -7.69 -4.51
N SER A 27 -3.59 -8.20 -5.70
CA SER A 27 -4.66 -7.70 -6.58
C SER A 27 -6.04 -8.21 -6.19
N GLU A 28 -6.12 -9.41 -5.63
CA GLU A 28 -7.39 -10.05 -5.28
C GLU A 28 -7.57 -10.05 -3.76
N VAL A 29 -8.70 -9.52 -3.30
CA VAL A 29 -9.10 -9.55 -1.89
C VAL A 29 -9.57 -10.98 -1.58
N PRO A 30 -9.02 -11.66 -0.56
CA PRO A 30 -9.47 -13.01 -0.22
C PRO A 30 -10.93 -13.01 0.22
N MET A 31 -11.64 -14.10 -0.07
CA MET A 31 -13.02 -14.28 0.37
C MET A 31 -13.13 -14.32 1.89
N ASP A 32 -12.16 -14.98 2.54
CA ASP A 32 -12.01 -14.93 3.98
C ASP A 32 -11.25 -13.66 4.37
N LYS A 33 -11.93 -12.77 5.09
CA LYS A 33 -11.38 -11.51 5.60
C LYS A 33 -10.89 -11.64 7.05
N SER A 34 -10.97 -12.83 7.64
CA SER A 34 -10.53 -13.07 9.01
C SER A 34 -9.05 -12.78 9.15
N GLY A 35 -8.68 -11.96 10.13
CA GLY A 35 -7.29 -11.53 10.33
C GLY A 35 -6.80 -10.41 9.40
N LEU A 36 -7.65 -9.89 8.51
CA LEU A 36 -7.38 -8.65 7.78
C LEU A 36 -7.74 -7.43 8.63
N ILE A 37 -6.91 -6.39 8.53
CA ILE A 37 -7.08 -5.12 9.22
C ILE A 37 -7.45 -4.06 8.19
N TYR A 38 -8.55 -3.35 8.43
CA TYR A 38 -8.98 -2.22 7.61
C TYR A 38 -8.28 -0.94 8.04
N TYR A 39 -7.81 -0.17 7.05
CA TYR A 39 -7.18 1.11 7.26
C TYR A 39 -7.54 2.07 6.14
N LYS A 40 -8.02 3.26 6.52
CA LYS A 40 -8.35 4.34 5.59
C LYS A 40 -7.55 5.58 5.94
N LYS A 41 -6.86 6.13 4.95
CA LYS A 41 -6.16 7.40 5.08
C LYS A 41 -6.71 8.41 4.09
N LYS A 42 -6.98 9.62 4.58
CA LYS A 42 -7.32 10.78 3.75
C LYS A 42 -6.07 11.64 3.54
N GLY A 43 -6.03 12.36 2.42
CA GLY A 43 -5.06 13.41 2.18
C GLY A 43 -5.23 14.55 3.17
N ASN A 44 -4.18 15.35 3.33
CA ASN A 44 -4.21 16.54 4.18
C ASN A 44 -4.80 17.75 3.43
N ASP A 45 -4.78 17.68 2.09
CA ASP A 45 -5.24 18.71 1.18
C ASP A 45 -5.95 18.10 -0.05
N GLN A 46 -6.76 18.91 -0.73
CA GLN A 46 -7.44 18.62 -1.99
C GLN A 46 -6.46 18.49 -3.18
N LEU A 47 -5.20 18.86 -3.04
CA LEU A 47 -4.16 18.62 -4.06
C LEU A 47 -3.44 17.28 -3.87
N ASP A 48 -3.66 16.59 -2.74
CA ASP A 48 -2.98 15.34 -2.47
C ASP A 48 -3.47 14.23 -3.41
N ARG A 49 -2.51 13.63 -4.14
CA ARG A 49 -2.76 12.48 -5.01
C ARG A 49 -2.75 11.19 -4.21
N SER A 50 -3.56 10.23 -4.63
CA SER A 50 -3.70 8.92 -3.98
C SER A 50 -2.35 8.21 -3.78
N GLU A 51 -1.39 8.39 -4.69
CA GLU A 51 -0.05 7.78 -4.59
C GLU A 51 0.76 8.34 -3.42
N LYS A 52 0.65 9.64 -3.13
CA LYS A 52 1.32 10.26 -1.97
C LYS A 52 0.68 9.75 -0.68
N ILE A 53 -0.66 9.74 -0.65
CA ILE A 53 -1.43 9.26 0.51
C ILE A 53 -1.13 7.79 0.78
N LEU A 54 -1.01 6.95 -0.26
CA LEU A 54 -0.61 5.55 -0.15
C LEU A 54 0.76 5.39 0.49
N LYS A 55 1.77 6.16 0.06
CA LYS A 55 3.11 6.11 0.66
C LYS A 55 3.12 6.52 2.13
N GLU A 56 2.27 7.45 2.53
CA GLU A 56 2.13 7.82 3.93
C GLU A 56 1.43 6.73 4.73
N ALA A 57 0.37 6.14 4.17
CA ALA A 57 -0.32 4.99 4.75
C ALA A 57 0.63 3.80 4.95
N GLU A 58 1.46 3.48 3.94
CA GLU A 58 2.50 2.44 4.03
C GLU A 58 3.43 2.67 5.23
N LYS A 59 3.91 3.91 5.44
CA LYS A 59 4.80 4.23 6.57
C LYS A 59 4.14 3.96 7.92
N GLU A 60 2.87 4.33 8.07
CA GLU A 60 2.10 4.08 9.28
C GLU A 60 1.86 2.59 9.50
N ILE A 61 1.48 1.86 8.45
CA ILE A 61 1.28 0.41 8.48
C ILE A 61 2.58 -0.33 8.81
N VAL A 62 3.72 0.10 8.26
CA VAL A 62 5.05 -0.46 8.60
C VAL A 62 5.39 -0.20 10.07
N LYS A 63 5.11 0.99 10.60
CA LYS A 63 5.32 1.28 12.03
C LYS A 63 4.46 0.35 12.89
N PHE A 64 3.19 0.19 12.55
CA PHE A 64 2.28 -0.73 13.23
C PHE A 64 2.76 -2.19 13.16
N ALA A 65 3.26 -2.63 12.00
CA ALA A 65 3.80 -3.98 11.82
C ALA A 65 5.05 -4.23 12.69
N LYS A 66 5.93 -3.22 12.86
CA LYS A 66 7.09 -3.32 13.78
C LYS A 66 6.65 -3.49 15.23
N GLU A 67 5.66 -2.72 15.68
CA GLU A 67 5.10 -2.83 17.03
C GLU A 67 4.48 -4.22 17.30
N ARG A 68 4.07 -4.92 16.23
CA ARG A 68 3.51 -6.27 16.27
C ARG A 68 4.52 -7.38 15.97
N HIS A 69 5.80 -7.05 15.82
CA HIS A 69 6.87 -8.00 15.46
C HIS A 69 6.54 -8.85 14.22
N ALA A 70 5.95 -8.22 13.20
CA ALA A 70 5.64 -8.87 11.92
C ALA A 70 6.77 -8.64 10.91
N ASP A 71 6.99 -9.64 10.05
CA ASP A 71 8.05 -9.62 9.03
C ASP A 71 7.49 -9.36 7.62
N LEU A 72 6.20 -9.62 7.42
CA LEU A 72 5.51 -9.50 6.15
C LEU A 72 4.18 -8.77 6.31
N ILE A 73 3.93 -7.82 5.41
CA ILE A 73 2.66 -7.11 5.25
C ILE A 73 2.11 -7.44 3.86
N GLU A 74 0.92 -8.02 3.80
CA GLU A 74 0.17 -8.15 2.55
C GLU A 74 -0.86 -7.03 2.49
N ILE A 75 -0.80 -6.23 1.43
CA ILE A 75 -1.65 -5.05 1.21
C ILE A 75 -2.60 -5.31 0.05
N TYR A 76 -3.88 -5.03 0.30
CA TYR A 76 -4.98 -5.06 -0.66
C TYR A 76 -5.57 -3.66 -0.76
N ILE A 77 -5.47 -3.03 -1.92
CA ILE A 77 -6.09 -1.71 -2.15
C ILE A 77 -7.55 -1.94 -2.52
N LEU A 78 -8.48 -1.46 -1.68
CA LEU A 78 -9.90 -1.57 -1.93
C LEU A 78 -10.40 -0.45 -2.85
N ASP A 79 -9.97 0.78 -2.56
CA ASP A 79 -10.35 1.96 -3.31
C ASP A 79 -9.30 3.06 -3.11
N LYS A 80 -9.23 3.97 -4.07
CA LYS A 80 -8.41 5.18 -3.96
C LYS A 80 -9.00 6.33 -4.77
N GLY A 81 -8.97 7.52 -4.18
CA GLY A 81 -9.40 8.76 -4.82
C GLY A 81 -8.30 9.80 -4.78
N ASN A 82 -8.16 10.57 -5.86
CA ASN A 82 -7.34 11.78 -5.83
C ASN A 82 -8.13 12.92 -5.21
N GLY A 83 -7.43 13.89 -4.65
CA GLY A 83 -8.05 15.15 -4.31
C GLY A 83 -8.57 15.87 -5.56
N GLU A 84 -9.69 16.55 -5.40
CA GLU A 84 -10.37 17.33 -6.44
C GLU A 84 -10.46 18.78 -5.96
N ILE A 85 -9.93 19.70 -6.76
CA ILE A 85 -10.03 21.14 -6.50
C ILE A 85 -11.49 21.57 -6.72
N PRO A 86 -12.07 22.38 -5.81
CA PRO A 86 -13.41 22.91 -6.01
C PRO A 86 -13.49 23.70 -7.31
N THR A 87 -14.60 23.53 -8.01
CA THR A 87 -14.99 24.39 -9.13
C THR A 87 -16.22 25.19 -8.72
N GLU A 88 -16.60 26.19 -9.50
CA GLU A 88 -17.78 27.03 -9.21
C GLU A 88 -19.07 26.21 -9.02
N SER A 89 -19.14 25.00 -9.58
CA SER A 89 -20.31 24.12 -9.52
C SER A 89 -20.13 22.87 -8.64
N GLN A 90 -18.94 22.62 -8.09
CA GLN A 90 -18.68 21.40 -7.30
C GLN A 90 -17.78 21.67 -6.08
N THR A 91 -18.19 21.14 -4.93
CA THR A 91 -17.36 21.11 -3.73
C THR A 91 -16.18 20.17 -3.96
N GLY A 92 -14.96 20.68 -3.73
CA GLY A 92 -13.74 19.88 -3.83
C GLY A 92 -13.74 18.70 -2.86
N LYS A 93 -12.95 17.67 -3.17
CA LYS A 93 -12.86 16.44 -2.37
C LYS A 93 -11.42 16.20 -1.94
N MET A 94 -11.24 15.67 -0.74
CA MET A 94 -9.92 15.19 -0.31
C MET A 94 -9.63 13.84 -0.94
N GLY A 95 -8.38 13.63 -1.36
CA GLY A 95 -7.90 12.33 -1.79
C GLY A 95 -7.97 11.32 -0.64
N PHE A 96 -8.01 10.04 -0.97
CA PHE A 96 -8.03 8.98 0.03
C PHE A 96 -7.47 7.66 -0.53
N VAL A 97 -7.12 6.76 0.38
CA VAL A 97 -6.84 5.35 0.09
C VAL A 97 -7.54 4.49 1.14
N GLU A 98 -8.16 3.40 0.68
CA GLU A 98 -8.76 2.37 1.51
C GLU A 98 -7.99 1.06 1.34
N ILE A 99 -7.54 0.50 2.44
CA ILE A 99 -6.59 -0.60 2.47
C ILE A 99 -7.13 -1.69 3.41
N LEU A 100 -7.09 -2.94 2.95
CA LEU A 100 -7.02 -4.09 3.84
C LEU A 100 -5.58 -4.57 3.89
N PHE A 101 -5.10 -4.96 5.06
CA PHE A 101 -3.79 -5.58 5.15
C PHE A 101 -3.77 -6.70 6.19
N SER A 102 -2.88 -7.66 6.00
CA SER A 102 -2.58 -8.69 7.01
C SER A 102 -1.12 -8.64 7.40
N LEU A 103 -0.86 -8.96 8.67
CA LEU A 103 0.48 -9.10 9.21
C LEU A 103 0.81 -10.58 9.35
N LYS A 104 1.98 -10.99 8.87
CA LYS A 104 2.48 -12.36 9.00
C LYS A 104 3.86 -12.33 9.66
N LYS A 105 4.09 -13.32 10.52
CA LYS A 105 5.39 -13.64 11.09
C LYS A 105 5.92 -14.86 10.34
N ASN A 106 7.15 -14.81 9.86
CA ASN A 106 7.77 -15.96 9.22
C ASN A 106 8.29 -16.97 10.25
#